data_AF-A0A855ITW4-F1
#
_entry.id   AF-A0A855ITW4-F1
#
_cell.length_a   1.000
_cell.length_b   1.000
_cell.length_c   1.000
_cell.angle_alpha   90.00
_cell.angle_beta   90.00
_cell.angle_gamma   90.00
#
_symmetry.space_group_name_H-M   'P 1'
#
loop_
_entity.id
_entity.type
_entity.pdbx_description
1 polymer ?
#
loop_
_entity_poly.entity_id
_entity_poly.type
_entity_poly.pdbx_seq_one_letter_code
_entity_poly.pdbx_strand_id
1 'polypeptide(L)'
;MEHLTTATIGKTLEGSKVIQLHRTSFEHFLAKMPKSDPFYDELEQLIQLSDKCKNLEVSVGKEDAQTIHQFNALSDQLSSKLNSMVLPTN
;
A
#
# COMPACT_ATOMS: atom_id res chain seq x y z
N MET A 1 -20.86 -5.63 -10.91
CA MET A 1 -20.21 -4.95 -9.77
C MET A 1 -19.44 -6.03 -9.03
N GLU A 2 -18.12 -5.91 -8.97
CA GLU A 2 -17.30 -6.88 -8.23
C GLU A 2 -17.57 -6.67 -6.74
N HIS A 3 -18.13 -7.70 -6.09
CA HIS A 3 -18.31 -7.70 -4.65
C HIS A 3 -16.95 -7.93 -4.00
N LEU A 4 -16.47 -6.96 -3.23
CA LEU A 4 -15.34 -7.17 -2.35
C LEU A 4 -15.68 -8.24 -1.32
N THR A 5 -14.83 -9.27 -1.24
CA THR A 5 -14.97 -10.27 -0.18
C THR A 5 -14.43 -9.71 1.13
N THR A 6 -14.97 -10.18 2.26
CA THR A 6 -14.44 -9.89 3.59
C THR A 6 -12.97 -10.28 3.74
N ALA A 7 -12.51 -11.30 3.02
CA ALA A 7 -11.10 -11.67 2.95
C ALA A 7 -10.24 -10.61 2.25
N THR A 8 -10.73 -10.03 1.15
CA THR A 8 -10.06 -8.92 0.44
C THR A 8 -9.97 -7.68 1.32
N ILE A 9 -11.06 -7.35 2.03
CA ILE A 9 -11.11 -6.22 2.95
C ILE A 9 -10.16 -6.46 4.15
N GLY A 10 -10.17 -7.67 4.71
CA GLY A 10 -9.26 -8.07 5.79
C GLY A 10 -7.79 -7.92 5.40
N LYS A 11 -7.38 -8.45 4.24
CA LYS A 11 -6.01 -8.31 3.72
C LYS A 11 -5.61 -6.85 3.56
N THR A 12 -6.51 -5.99 3.10
CA THR A 12 -6.25 -4.55 2.95
C THR A 12 -6.16 -3.82 4.28
N LEU A 13 -7.00 -4.13 5.25
CA LEU A 13 -6.94 -3.53 6.58
C LEU A 13 -5.65 -3.95 7.31
N GLU A 14 -5.26 -5.21 7.23
CA GLU A 14 -4.00 -5.71 7.78
C GLU A 14 -2.79 -5.08 7.08
N GLY A 15 -2.79 -5.06 5.73
CA GLY A 15 -1.75 -4.40 4.96
C GLY A 15 -1.64 -2.91 5.28
N SER A 16 -2.76 -2.19 5.38
CA SER A 16 -2.76 -0.77 5.73
C SER A 16 -2.17 -0.52 7.12
N LYS A 17 -2.53 -1.35 8.12
CA LYS A 17 -1.96 -1.24 9.47
C LYS A 17 -0.45 -1.43 9.48
N VAL A 18 0.07 -2.39 8.70
CA VAL A 18 1.51 -2.61 8.55
C VAL A 18 2.18 -1.41 7.88
N ILE A 19 1.60 -0.88 6.80
CA ILE A 19 2.14 0.31 6.13
C ILE A 19 2.13 1.53 7.05
N GLN A 20 1.08 1.74 7.85
CA GLN A 20 1.03 2.80 8.87
C GLN A 20 2.10 2.60 9.94
N LEU A 21 2.32 1.37 10.42
CA LEU A 21 3.34 1.06 11.42
C LEU A 21 4.74 1.41 10.92
N HIS A 22 5.02 1.13 9.64
CA HIS A 22 6.29 1.41 9.00
C HIS A 22 6.32 2.74 8.24
N ARG A 23 5.31 3.60 8.41
CA ARG A 23 5.15 4.85 7.63
C ARG A 23 6.39 5.74 7.69
N THR A 24 6.91 5.99 8.88
CA THR A 24 8.13 6.81 9.07
C THR A 24 9.33 6.24 8.31
N SER A 25 9.41 4.91 8.19
CA SER A 25 10.49 4.25 7.43
C SER A 25 10.30 4.45 5.92
N PHE A 26 9.05 4.37 5.42
CA PHE A 26 8.75 4.63 4.02
C PHE A 26 8.92 6.11 3.63
N GLU A 27 8.49 7.05 4.48
CA GLU A 27 8.71 8.49 4.28
C GLU A 27 10.21 8.83 4.26
N HIS A 28 11.00 8.19 5.13
CA HIS A 28 12.45 8.34 5.13
C HIS A 28 13.12 7.72 3.90
N PHE A 29 12.56 6.63 3.35
CA PHE A 29 13.03 6.03 2.10
C PHE A 29 12.70 6.92 0.89
N LEU A 30 11.48 7.46 0.83
CA LEU A 30 11.05 8.45 -0.18
C LEU A 30 11.93 9.69 -0.16
N ALA A 31 12.27 10.21 1.02
CA ALA A 31 13.13 11.39 1.15
C ALA A 31 14.53 11.20 0.56
N LYS A 32 14.99 9.95 0.41
CA LYS A 32 16.30 9.58 -0.15
C LYS A 32 16.24 9.14 -1.60
N MET A 33 15.05 9.00 -2.18
CA MET A 33 14.85 8.48 -3.52
C MET A 33 14.57 9.62 -4.51
N PRO A 34 15.15 9.60 -5.72
CA PRO A 34 14.86 10.61 -6.72
C PRO A 34 13.40 10.53 -7.16
N LYS A 35 12.73 11.68 -7.25
CA LYS A 35 11.31 11.78 -7.65
C LYS A 35 11.01 11.28 -9.07
N SER A 36 12.05 11.17 -9.91
CA SER A 36 11.92 10.59 -11.25
C SER A 36 11.91 9.06 -11.24
N ASP A 37 12.17 8.43 -10.09
CA ASP A 37 12.12 6.98 -9.96
C ASP A 37 10.65 6.51 -9.91
N PRO A 38 10.24 5.56 -10.76
CA PRO A 38 8.87 5.04 -10.73
C PRO A 38 8.50 4.42 -9.38
N PHE A 39 9.48 3.92 -8.61
CA PHE A 39 9.26 3.39 -7.26
C PHE A 39 8.90 4.48 -6.25
N TYR A 40 9.33 5.74 -6.48
CA TYR A 40 8.93 6.87 -5.65
C TYR A 40 7.42 7.09 -5.73
N ASP A 41 6.87 7.11 -6.94
CA ASP A 41 5.44 7.32 -7.19
C ASP A 41 4.60 6.16 -6.64
N GLU A 42 5.05 4.91 -6.88
CA GLU A 42 4.40 3.71 -6.35
C GLU A 42 4.34 3.71 -4.81
N LEU A 43 5.45 4.06 -4.15
CA LEU A 43 5.55 4.07 -2.69
C LEU A 43 4.77 5.22 -2.07
N GLU A 44 4.78 6.41 -2.69
CA GLU A 44 3.94 7.54 -2.29
C GLU A 44 2.45 7.19 -2.40
N GLN A 45 2.02 6.60 -3.51
CA GLN A 45 0.64 6.14 -3.69
C GLN A 45 0.24 5.08 -2.65
N LEU A 46 1.14 4.16 -2.29
CA LEU A 46 0.86 3.15 -1.26
C LEU A 46 0.59 3.79 0.12
N ILE A 47 1.39 4.79 0.51
CA ILE A 47 1.20 5.52 1.78
C ILE A 47 -0.14 6.27 1.75
N GLN A 48 -0.46 6.93 0.64
CA GLN A 48 -1.73 7.65 0.48
C GLN A 48 -2.93 6.71 0.52
N LEU A 49 -2.87 5.56 -0.15
CA LEU A 49 -3.93 4.55 -0.14
C LEU A 49 -4.09 3.90 1.24
N SER A 50 -3.00 3.69 1.98
CA SER A 50 -3.04 3.25 3.37
C SER A 50 -3.79 4.25 4.26
N ASP A 51 -3.53 5.55 4.09
CA ASP A 51 -4.22 6.61 4.85
C ASP A 51 -5.73 6.67 4.53
N LYS A 52 -6.10 6.46 3.26
CA LYS A 52 -7.51 6.31 2.86
C LYS A 52 -8.15 5.06 3.48
N CYS A 53 -7.41 3.95 3.57
CA CYS A 53 -7.88 2.73 4.23
C CYS A 53 -8.01 2.86 5.76
N LYS A 54 -7.31 3.80 6.39
CA LYS A 54 -7.44 4.10 7.82
C LYS A 54 -8.81 4.70 8.17
N ASN A 55 -9.39 5.47 7.26
CA ASN A 55 -10.72 6.09 7.42
C ASN A 55 -11.86 5.18 6.94
N LEU A 56 -11.56 3.95 6.55
CA LEU A 56 -12.51 2.95 6.06
C LEU A 56 -13.24 2.28 7.23
N GLU A 57 -13.77 3.09 8.14
CA GLU A 57 -14.70 2.69 9.20
C GLU A 57 -16.13 3.03 8.74
N VAL A 58 -16.97 1.99 8.57
CA VAL A 58 -18.43 2.10 8.47
C VAL A 58 -19.01 2.61 7.13
N SER A 59 -18.52 2.17 5.99
CA SER A 59 -19.34 1.87 4.78
C SER A 59 -18.41 1.62 3.61
N VAL A 60 -18.41 0.41 3.06
CA VAL A 60 -17.64 0.10 1.85
C VAL A 60 -18.50 0.51 0.65
N GLY A 61 -18.34 1.76 0.20
CA GLY A 61 -18.90 2.24 -1.07
C GLY A 61 -18.10 1.72 -2.27
N LYS A 62 -18.55 2.01 -3.50
CA LYS A 62 -17.81 1.65 -4.73
C LYS A 62 -16.41 2.27 -4.78
N GLU A 63 -16.25 3.47 -4.22
CA GLU A 63 -14.98 4.20 -4.20
C GLU A 63 -13.98 3.58 -3.22
N ASP A 64 -14.47 3.02 -2.12
CA ASP A 64 -13.69 2.21 -1.18
C ASP A 64 -13.24 0.90 -1.83
N ALA A 65 -14.10 0.30 -2.66
CA ALA A 65 -13.76 -0.93 -3.36
C ALA A 65 -12.58 -0.77 -4.32
N GLN A 66 -12.59 0.30 -5.10
CA GLN A 66 -11.48 0.63 -6.00
C GLN A 66 -10.20 0.94 -5.21
N THR A 67 -10.31 1.68 -4.11
CA THR A 67 -9.18 2.01 -3.22
C THR A 67 -8.56 0.74 -2.63
N ILE A 68 -9.38 -0.23 -2.20
CA ILE A 68 -8.97 -1.53 -1.66
C ILE A 68 -8.24 -2.38 -2.72
N HIS A 69 -8.78 -2.43 -3.94
CA HIS A 69 -8.13 -3.16 -5.04
C HIS A 69 -6.79 -2.55 -5.44
N GLN A 70 -6.71 -1.22 -5.54
CA GLN A 70 -5.45 -0.51 -5.84
C GLN A 70 -4.43 -0.71 -4.73
N PHE A 71 -4.84 -0.61 -3.47
CA PHE A 71 -3.97 -0.85 -2.33
C PHE A 71 -3.38 -2.27 -2.36
N ASN A 72 -4.22 -3.30 -2.55
CA ASN A 72 -3.75 -4.68 -2.61
C ASN A 72 -2.79 -4.93 -3.78
N ALA A 73 -3.08 -4.39 -4.96
CA ALA A 73 -2.23 -4.56 -6.13
C ALA A 73 -0.86 -3.90 -5.94
N LEU A 74 -0.82 -2.68 -5.39
CA LEU A 74 0.43 -1.97 -5.10
C LEU A 74 1.20 -2.61 -3.95
N SER A 75 0.53 -3.06 -2.88
CA SER A 75 1.18 -3.80 -1.79
C SER A 75 1.85 -5.07 -2.27
N ASP A 76 1.22 -5.87 -3.14
CA ASP A 76 1.80 -7.11 -3.67
C ASP A 76 3.02 -6.81 -4.55
N GLN A 77 2.93 -5.80 -5.43
CA GLN A 77 4.05 -5.38 -6.27
C GLN A 77 5.23 -4.84 -5.47
N LEU A 78 4.97 -3.95 -4.51
CA LEU A 78 5.99 -3.34 -3.66
C LEU A 78 6.58 -4.36 -2.70
N SER A 79 5.80 -5.30 -2.16
CA SER A 79 6.33 -6.39 -1.32
C SER A 79 7.34 -7.24 -2.09
N SER A 80 7.04 -7.61 -3.33
CA SER A 80 7.95 -8.38 -4.19
C SER A 80 9.25 -7.63 -4.50
N LYS A 81 9.15 -6.31 -4.71
CA LYS A 81 10.26 -5.42 -5.07
C LYS A 81 11.12 -5.04 -3.84
N LEU A 82 10.50 -4.80 -2.69
CA LEU A 82 11.16 -4.62 -1.39
C LEU A 82 11.88 -5.90 -0.97
N ASN A 83 11.26 -7.07 -1.09
CA ASN A 83 11.92 -8.34 -0.79
C ASN A 83 13.13 -8.59 -1.71
N SER A 84 13.05 -8.14 -2.97
CA SER A 84 14.19 -8.19 -3.91
C SER A 84 15.29 -7.18 -3.58
N MET A 85 14.99 -6.06 -2.91
CA MET A 85 15.98 -5.10 -2.42
C MET A 85 16.60 -5.50 -1.07
N VAL A 86 15.88 -6.25 -0.23
CA VAL A 86 16.33 -6.72 1.10
C VAL A 86 17.19 -7.99 1.01
N LEU A 87 17.21 -8.68 -0.13
CA LEU A 87 18.22 -9.68 -0.45
C LEU A 87 19.46 -8.99 -1.04
N PRO A 88 20.52 -8.72 -0.25
CA PRO A 88 21.80 -8.38 -0.86
C PRO A 88 22.25 -9.60 -1.67
N THR A 89 22.39 -9.44 -2.98
CA THR A 89 23.33 -10.24 -3.75
C THR A 89 24.72 -10.00 -3.17
N ASN A 90 25.23 -11.03 -2.47
CA ASN A 90 26.61 -11.32 -2.06
C ASN A 90 27.47 -10.19 -1.48
#